data_AF-A0A354W833-F1
#
_entry.id   AF-A0A354W833-F1
#
_cell.length_a   1.000
_cell.length_b   1.000
_cell.length_c   1.000
_cell.angle_alpha   90.00
_cell.angle_beta   90.00
_cell.angle_gamma   90.00
#
_symmetry.space_group_name_H-M   'P 1'
#
loop_
_entity.id
_entity.type
_entity.pdbx_description
1 polymer ?
#
loop_
_entity_poly.entity_id
_entity_poly.type
_entity_poly.pdbx_seq_one_letter_code
_entity_poly.pdbx_strand_id
1 'polypeptide(L)'
;MLPHTASELILNPDGSVYHLGLKGEDIPNLIFTVGDPDRVGNVTQHFDSIAWTKQRREFTIVRGTLQGKEVLVLSTGMGTDNIDIVVNELDAAVNIDPVTRMNRTQLRKLTIIRIGTSGAIDPDIPLGTHLLSAGALA
;
A
#
# COMPACT_ATOMS: atom_id res chain seq x y z
N MET A 1 3.91 17.32 -20.14
CA MET A 1 3.36 17.63 -18.80
C MET A 1 4.33 18.56 -18.10
N LEU A 2 3.83 19.46 -17.25
CA LEU A 2 4.68 20.27 -16.39
C LEU A 2 5.14 19.45 -15.17
N PRO A 3 6.28 19.78 -14.54
CA PRO A 3 6.68 19.16 -13.28
C PRO A 3 5.65 19.44 -12.18
N HIS A 4 5.42 18.46 -11.32
CA HIS A 4 4.62 18.63 -10.10
C HIS A 4 5.28 19.66 -9.19
N THR A 5 4.49 20.60 -8.69
CA THR A 5 4.93 21.62 -7.74
C THR A 5 5.17 21.03 -6.36
N ALA A 6 5.79 21.82 -5.47
CA ALA A 6 6.02 21.38 -4.09
C ALA A 6 4.74 21.16 -3.28
N SER A 7 3.64 21.85 -3.65
CA SER A 7 2.33 21.67 -3.06
C SER A 7 1.57 20.46 -3.60
N GLU A 8 1.88 20.00 -4.82
CA GLU A 8 1.25 18.83 -5.44
C GLU A 8 1.97 17.52 -5.07
N LEU A 9 3.31 17.56 -4.95
CA LEU A 9 4.12 16.40 -4.55
C LEU A 9 4.98 16.75 -3.33
N ILE A 10 4.44 16.44 -2.16
CA ILE A 10 5.14 16.59 -0.89
C ILE A 10 6.05 15.38 -0.69
N LEU A 11 7.35 15.63 -0.55
CA LEU A 11 8.38 14.61 -0.31
C LEU A 11 9.15 14.94 0.96
N ASN A 12 9.69 13.92 1.60
CA ASN A 12 10.70 14.07 2.64
C ASN A 12 12.04 14.52 2.05
N PRO A 13 12.97 15.05 2.88
CA PRO A 13 14.30 15.47 2.41
C PRO A 13 15.11 14.38 1.70
N ASP A 14 14.86 13.10 2.01
CA ASP A 14 15.53 11.96 1.39
C ASP A 14 14.89 11.50 0.06
N GLY A 15 13.85 12.20 -0.41
CA GLY A 15 13.10 11.90 -1.62
C GLY A 15 11.98 10.86 -1.46
N SER A 16 11.74 10.35 -0.26
CA SER A 16 10.62 9.44 0.01
C SER A 16 9.28 10.19 0.12
N VAL A 17 8.17 9.50 -0.15
CA VAL A 17 6.82 10.07 -0.01
C VAL A 17 6.48 10.39 1.44
N TYR A 18 5.66 11.41 1.65
CA TYR A 18 5.59 12.13 2.91
C TYR A 18 5.01 11.33 4.08
N HIS A 19 3.94 10.57 3.89
CA HIS A 19 3.29 9.81 4.96
C HIS A 19 3.94 8.44 5.15
N LEU A 20 4.15 7.69 4.06
CA LEU A 20 4.68 6.32 4.10
C LEU A 20 6.19 6.25 4.25
N GLY A 21 6.94 7.28 3.85
CA GLY A 21 8.40 7.27 3.92
C GLY A 21 9.04 6.21 3.01
N LEU A 22 8.39 5.90 1.90
CA LEU A 22 8.87 4.93 0.92
C LEU A 22 9.43 5.62 -0.32
N LYS A 23 10.44 5.00 -0.91
CA LYS A 23 10.95 5.33 -2.25
C LYS A 23 10.41 4.32 -3.26
N GLY A 24 10.49 4.63 -4.54
CA GLY A 24 10.02 3.72 -5.59
C GLY A 24 10.67 2.32 -5.53
N GLU A 25 11.94 2.24 -5.15
CA GLU A 25 12.69 0.98 -4.97
C GLU A 25 12.30 0.15 -3.73
N ASP A 26 11.62 0.77 -2.76
CA ASP A 26 11.08 0.07 -1.59
C ASP A 26 9.83 -0.75 -1.94
N ILE A 27 9.15 -0.41 -3.03
CA ILE A 27 7.80 -0.88 -3.34
C ILE A 27 7.87 -1.94 -4.44
N PRO A 28 7.60 -3.22 -4.17
CA PRO A 28 7.36 -4.23 -5.19
C PRO A 28 5.99 -4.07 -5.86
N ASN A 29 5.75 -4.80 -6.96
CA ASN A 29 4.50 -4.66 -7.70
C ASN A 29 3.30 -5.35 -7.00
N LEU A 30 3.53 -6.33 -6.12
CA LEU A 30 2.46 -7.00 -5.37
C LEU A 30 2.41 -6.48 -3.93
N ILE A 31 1.27 -5.91 -3.56
CA ILE A 31 1.06 -5.25 -2.28
C ILE A 31 -0.20 -5.79 -1.62
N PHE A 32 -0.09 -6.19 -0.36
CA PHE A 32 -1.21 -6.51 0.50
C PHE A 32 -1.49 -5.32 1.42
N THR A 33 -2.75 -4.92 1.55
CA THR A 33 -3.15 -3.92 2.54
C THR A 33 -4.04 -4.55 3.61
N VAL A 34 -3.83 -4.15 4.86
CA VAL A 34 -4.68 -4.52 5.99
C VAL A 34 -5.18 -3.24 6.67
N GLY A 35 -6.30 -3.29 7.39
CA GLY A 35 -6.73 -2.13 8.18
C GLY A 35 -5.84 -1.94 9.42
N ASP A 36 -5.84 -2.95 10.27
CA ASP A 36 -5.18 -2.95 11.56
C ASP A 36 -3.64 -3.17 11.43
N PRO A 37 -2.80 -2.30 12.03
CA PRO A 37 -1.34 -2.51 12.17
C PRO A 37 -0.96 -3.89 12.70
N ASP A 38 -1.68 -4.41 13.69
CA ASP A 38 -1.34 -5.70 14.31
C ASP A 38 -1.57 -6.87 13.34
N ARG A 39 -2.46 -6.69 12.36
CA ARG A 39 -2.72 -7.70 11.32
C ARG A 39 -1.56 -7.84 10.33
N VAL A 40 -0.63 -6.90 10.28
CA VAL A 40 0.56 -7.02 9.43
C VAL A 40 1.35 -8.28 9.78
N GLY A 41 1.53 -8.57 11.07
CA GLY A 41 2.20 -9.80 11.55
C GLY A 41 1.51 -11.09 11.08
N ASN A 42 0.17 -11.08 11.07
CA ASN A 42 -0.62 -12.23 10.61
C ASN A 42 -0.47 -12.49 9.10
N VAL A 43 -0.11 -11.48 8.31
CA VAL A 43 0.17 -11.66 6.87
C VAL A 43 1.62 -12.11 6.68
N THR A 44 2.57 -11.46 7.37
CA THR A 44 4.01 -11.70 7.18
C THR A 44 4.46 -13.07 7.69
N GLN A 45 3.72 -13.72 8.60
CA GLN A 45 4.00 -15.11 8.99
C GLN A 45 3.98 -16.09 7.80
N HIS A 46 3.34 -15.72 6.69
CA HIS A 46 3.28 -16.52 5.47
C HIS A 46 4.39 -16.18 4.45
N PHE A 47 5.21 -15.16 4.71
CA PHE A 47 6.32 -14.80 3.82
C PHE A 47 7.44 -15.83 3.91
N ASP A 48 8.14 -16.06 2.80
CA ASP A 48 9.32 -16.91 2.75
C ASP A 48 10.49 -16.25 3.52
N SER A 49 10.61 -14.93 3.40
CA SER A 49 11.60 -14.13 4.11
C SER A 49 11.15 -12.69 4.28
N ILE A 50 11.72 -12.02 5.30
CA ILE A 50 11.51 -10.60 5.57
C ILE A 50 12.77 -9.85 5.16
N ALA A 51 12.62 -8.87 4.26
CA ALA A 51 13.70 -7.99 3.86
C ALA A 51 13.88 -6.86 4.86
N TRP A 52 12.77 -6.22 5.26
CA TRP A 52 12.78 -5.19 6.30
C TRP A 52 11.36 -4.92 6.83
N THR A 53 11.30 -4.33 8.02
CA THR A 53 10.08 -3.79 8.63
C THR A 53 10.30 -2.31 8.94
N LYS A 54 9.32 -1.48 8.60
CA LYS A 54 9.28 -0.04 8.91
C LYS A 54 7.97 0.26 9.64
N GLN A 55 8.04 1.16 10.62
CA GLN A 55 6.88 1.74 11.25
C GLN A 55 6.95 3.25 11.12
N ARG A 56 5.90 3.87 10.59
CA ARG A 56 5.81 5.31 10.40
C ARG A 56 4.39 5.77 10.65
N ARG A 57 4.20 6.58 11.69
CA ARG A 57 2.87 6.98 12.18
C ARG A 57 2.01 5.72 12.44
N GLU A 58 0.80 5.65 11.88
CA GLU A 58 -0.11 4.49 11.94
C GLU A 58 0.22 3.37 10.93
N PHE A 59 1.20 3.57 10.05
CA PHE A 59 1.56 2.60 9.01
C PHE A 59 2.67 1.66 9.51
N THR A 60 2.33 0.38 9.64
CA THR A 60 3.29 -0.72 9.78
C THR A 60 3.47 -1.34 8.40
N ILE A 61 4.70 -1.38 7.92
CA ILE A 61 5.04 -1.73 6.54
C ILE A 61 6.13 -2.80 6.57
N VAL A 62 5.92 -3.91 5.88
CA VAL A 62 6.88 -5.01 5.81
C VAL A 62 7.09 -5.43 4.37
N ARG A 63 8.35 -5.44 3.94
CA ARG A 63 8.75 -6.00 2.65
C ARG A 63 9.37 -7.37 2.85
N GLY A 64 9.07 -8.28 1.95
CA GLY A 64 9.67 -9.61 1.94
C GLY A 64 9.42 -10.33 0.64
N THR A 65 9.45 -11.65 0.70
CA THR A 65 9.17 -12.53 -0.44
C THR A 65 8.06 -13.52 -0.09
N LEU A 66 7.25 -13.88 -1.08
CA LEU A 66 6.20 -14.88 -0.98
C LEU A 66 6.20 -15.71 -2.26
N GLN A 67 6.44 -17.01 -2.14
CA GLN A 67 6.64 -17.93 -3.26
C GLN A 67 7.71 -17.41 -4.24
N GLY A 68 8.82 -16.90 -3.69
CA GLY A 68 9.93 -16.33 -4.46
C GLY A 68 9.64 -15.00 -5.16
N LYS A 69 8.47 -14.37 -4.94
CA LYS A 69 8.12 -13.05 -5.48
C LYS A 69 8.25 -11.98 -4.42
N GLU A 70 8.82 -10.83 -4.77
CA GLU A 70 8.86 -9.66 -3.88
C GLU A 70 7.45 -9.16 -3.58
N VAL A 71 7.16 -8.95 -2.29
CA VAL A 71 5.86 -8.51 -1.79
C VAL A 71 6.02 -7.47 -0.69
N LEU A 72 5.01 -6.62 -0.56
CA LEU A 72 4.88 -5.65 0.52
C LEU A 72 3.54 -5.89 1.21
N VAL A 73 3.52 -5.82 2.53
CA VAL A 73 2.27 -5.65 3.28
C VAL A 73 2.34 -4.35 4.07
N LEU A 74 1.24 -3.59 4.08
CA LEU A 74 1.11 -2.40 4.90
C LEU A 74 -0.25 -2.29 5.56
N SER A 75 -0.27 -1.81 6.80
CA SER A 75 -1.50 -1.33 7.40
C SER A 75 -1.93 -0.01 6.76
N THR A 76 -3.23 0.22 6.71
CA THR A 76 -3.83 1.44 6.17
C THR A 76 -4.66 2.17 7.21
N GLY A 77 -4.86 1.64 8.41
CA GLY A 77 -5.86 2.17 9.33
C GLY A 77 -7.30 1.97 8.83
N MET A 78 -8.19 2.82 9.33
CA MET A 78 -9.62 2.85 9.01
C MET A 78 -9.96 4.10 8.23
N GLY A 79 -10.95 4.01 7.33
CA GLY A 79 -11.42 5.16 6.56
C GLY A 79 -10.85 5.24 5.14
N THR A 80 -11.62 5.86 4.25
CA THR A 80 -11.23 6.05 2.83
C THR A 80 -10.16 7.13 2.67
N ASP A 81 -10.09 8.06 3.61
CA ASP A 81 -9.05 9.08 3.73
C ASP A 81 -7.66 8.46 3.91
N ASN A 82 -7.51 7.49 4.80
CA ASN A 82 -6.23 6.79 4.93
C ASN A 82 -5.89 5.95 3.69
N ILE A 83 -6.89 5.35 3.04
CA ILE A 83 -6.68 4.62 1.78
C ILE A 83 -6.22 5.57 0.68
N ASP A 84 -6.78 6.77 0.60
CA ASP A 84 -6.39 7.79 -0.37
C ASP A 84 -4.92 8.19 -0.20
N ILE A 85 -4.47 8.42 1.04
CA ILE A 85 -3.05 8.67 1.35
C ILE A 85 -2.17 7.52 0.83
N VAL A 86 -2.52 6.29 1.19
CA VAL A 86 -1.72 5.11 0.83
C VAL A 86 -1.63 4.93 -0.68
N VAL A 87 -2.76 4.98 -1.39
CA VAL A 87 -2.79 4.71 -2.83
C VAL A 87 -2.07 5.81 -3.61
N ASN A 88 -2.33 7.09 -3.29
CA ASN A 88 -1.66 8.20 -3.97
C ASN A 88 -0.15 8.19 -3.74
N GLU A 89 0.30 7.94 -2.50
CA GLU A 89 1.73 7.91 -2.21
C GLU A 89 2.44 6.70 -2.81
N LEU A 90 1.80 5.52 -2.83
CA LEU A 90 2.36 4.36 -3.52
C LEU A 90 2.51 4.61 -5.02
N ASP A 91 1.50 5.21 -5.68
CA ASP A 91 1.58 5.56 -7.10
C ASP A 91 2.67 6.60 -7.35
N ALA A 92 2.64 7.71 -6.61
CA ALA A 92 3.62 8.78 -6.74
C ALA A 92 5.07 8.27 -6.57
N ALA A 93 5.33 7.44 -5.55
CA ALA A 93 6.65 6.89 -5.28
C ALA A 93 7.21 6.06 -6.45
N VAL A 94 6.36 5.30 -7.15
CA VAL A 94 6.81 4.40 -8.22
C VAL A 94 6.75 5.04 -9.60
N ASN A 95 5.91 6.07 -9.80
CA ASN A 95 5.60 6.64 -11.10
C ASN A 95 6.06 8.09 -11.30
N ILE A 96 6.44 8.81 -10.25
CA ILE A 96 6.99 10.17 -10.35
C ILE A 96 8.48 10.14 -10.00
N ASP A 97 9.31 10.79 -10.81
CA ASP A 97 10.72 10.97 -10.49
C ASP A 97 10.87 12.05 -9.40
N PRO A 98 11.46 11.75 -8.24
CA PRO A 98 11.48 12.68 -7.10
C PRO A 98 12.37 13.90 -7.31
N VAL A 99 13.30 13.86 -8.29
CA VAL A 99 14.23 14.96 -8.59
C VAL A 99 13.65 15.87 -9.65
N THR A 100 13.25 15.30 -10.79
CA THR A 100 12.67 16.07 -11.89
C THR A 100 11.22 16.45 -11.65
N ARG A 101 10.54 15.75 -10.72
CA ARG A 101 9.12 15.89 -10.40
C ARG A 101 8.21 15.69 -11.60
N MET A 102 8.68 14.91 -12.56
CA MET A 102 7.96 14.55 -13.77
C MET A 102 7.46 13.11 -13.64
N ASN A 103 6.29 12.84 -14.23
CA ASN A 103 5.84 11.47 -14.41
C ASN A 103 6.89 10.71 -15.25
N ARG A 104 7.23 9.51 -14.81
CA ARG A 104 8.09 8.59 -15.54
C ARG A 104 7.41 8.20 -16.86
N THR A 105 8.20 8.05 -17.91
CA THR A 105 7.70 7.64 -19.24
C THR A 105 7.15 6.21 -19.23
N GLN A 106 7.81 5.32 -18.49
CA GLN A 106 7.35 3.95 -18.28
C GLN A 106 6.73 3.83 -16.88
N LEU A 107 5.40 3.72 -16.85
CA LEU A 107 4.65 3.56 -15.61
C LEU A 107 4.72 2.12 -15.10
N ARG A 108 4.90 2.00 -13.79
CA ARG A 108 4.76 0.75 -13.05
C ARG A 108 3.30 0.55 -12.67
N LYS A 109 2.83 -0.69 -12.81
CA LYS A 109 1.50 -1.12 -12.37
C LYS A 109 1.64 -1.90 -11.07
N LEU A 110 0.93 -1.43 -10.05
CA LEU A 110 0.84 -2.09 -8.76
C LEU A 110 -0.43 -2.95 -8.71
N THR A 111 -0.31 -4.15 -8.16
CA THR A 111 -1.41 -5.02 -7.79
C THR A 111 -1.60 -4.92 -6.29
N ILE A 112 -2.71 -4.32 -5.87
CA ILE A 112 -3.02 -4.08 -4.47
C ILE A 112 -4.20 -4.97 -4.07
N ILE A 113 -4.01 -5.81 -3.07
CA ILE A 113 -5.04 -6.72 -2.54
C ILE A 113 -5.32 -6.32 -1.09
N ARG A 114 -6.56 -5.91 -0.79
CA ARG A 114 -6.98 -5.59 0.58
C ARG A 114 -7.49 -6.83 1.30
N ILE A 115 -6.87 -7.14 2.44
CA ILE A 115 -7.28 -8.19 3.37
C ILE A 115 -7.97 -7.53 4.57
N GLY A 116 -9.28 -7.37 4.44
CA GLY A 116 -10.12 -6.66 5.39
C GLY A 116 -11.06 -7.57 6.20
N THR A 117 -11.91 -6.91 6.98
CA THR A 117 -13.08 -7.50 7.63
C THR A 117 -14.30 -6.70 7.19
N SER A 118 -15.45 -7.34 7.06
CA SER A 118 -16.71 -6.71 6.68
C SER A 118 -17.88 -7.32 7.44
N GLY A 119 -18.96 -6.55 7.57
CA GLY A 119 -20.28 -7.13 7.84
C GLY A 119 -20.91 -7.68 6.56
N ALA A 120 -21.86 -8.60 6.71
CA ALA A 120 -22.74 -9.04 5.64
C ALA A 120 -24.17 -8.60 5.96
N ILE A 121 -24.89 -8.09 4.95
CA ILE A 121 -26.31 -7.70 5.08
C ILE A 121 -27.22 -8.90 4.77
N ASP A 122 -26.75 -9.80 3.90
CA ASP A 122 -27.44 -11.05 3.60
C ASP A 122 -27.36 -12.00 4.82
N PRO A 123 -28.49 -12.33 5.46
CA PRO A 123 -28.51 -13.19 6.63
C PRO A 123 -28.08 -14.63 6.33
N ASP A 124 -28.09 -15.06 5.07
CA ASP A 124 -27.67 -16.41 4.67
C ASP A 124 -26.15 -16.55 4.58
N ILE A 125 -25.38 -15.46 4.72
CA ILE A 125 -23.92 -15.49 4.74
C ILE A 125 -23.43 -15.73 6.18
N PRO A 126 -22.82 -16.90 6.49
CA PRO A 126 -22.36 -17.19 7.83
C PRO A 126 -21.16 -16.33 8.24
N LEU A 127 -21.01 -16.11 9.55
CA LEU A 127 -19.81 -15.48 10.12
C LEU A 127 -18.54 -16.27 9.75
N GLY A 128 -17.47 -15.55 9.44
CA GLY A 128 -16.19 -16.14 9.02
C GLY A 128 -16.11 -16.49 7.54
N THR A 129 -17.17 -16.27 6.76
CA THR A 129 -17.13 -16.46 5.30
C THR A 129 -16.13 -15.50 4.65
N HIS A 130 -15.26 -16.03 3.79
CA HIS A 130 -14.39 -15.21 2.95
C HIS A 130 -15.18 -14.67 1.74
N LEU A 131 -15.17 -13.36 1.58
CA LEU A 131 -15.82 -12.68 0.46
C LEU A 131 -14.77 -12.07 -0.47
N LEU A 132 -14.99 -12.21 -1.77
CA LEU A 132 -14.22 -11.52 -2.80
C LEU A 132 -15.13 -10.48 -3.47
N SER A 133 -14.86 -9.21 -3.23
CA SER A 133 -15.63 -8.13 -3.82
C SER A 133 -15.46 -8.12 -5.35
N ALA A 134 -16.57 -8.24 -6.08
CA ALA A 134 -16.61 -8.09 -7.54
C ALA A 134 -16.97 -6.66 -7.99
N GLY A 135 -17.41 -5.81 -7.06
CA GLY A 135 -17.78 -4.41 -7.30
C GLY A 135 -17.70 -3.57 -6.02
N ALA A 136 -17.82 -2.26 -6.17
CA ALA A 136 -17.85 -1.28 -5.08
C ALA A 136 -18.87 -0.18 -5.40
N LEU A 137 -19.42 0.45 -4.34
CA LEU A 137 -20.32 1.59 -4.42
C LEU A 137 -19.65 2.79 -3.74
N ALA A 138 -19.91 4.00 -4.26
CA ALA A 138 -19.40 5.27 -3.75
C ALA A 138 -20.50 6.06 -3.03
#